data_AF-A0AAP5QTT6-F1
#
_entry.id   AF-A0AAP5QTT6-F1
#
_cell.length_a   1.000
_cell.length_b   1.000
_cell.length_c   1.000
_cell.angle_alpha   90.00
_cell.angle_beta   90.00
_cell.angle_gamma   90.00
#
_symmetry.space_group_name_H-M   'P 1'
#
loop_
_entity.id
_entity.type
_entity.pdbx_description
1 polymer ?
#
loop_
_entity_poly.entity_id
_entity_poly.type
_entity_poly.pdbx_seq_one_letter_code
_entity_poly.pdbx_strand_id
1 'polypeptide(L)'
;MASGYGVSANPTKQHHVLGKDKVVKVAVKNDNDYIAGPNLSLQRKENGKWKTLDGNSPNPLKPDQHDVDEWGIKEMFDNKKGTYRFKADVERYDSKGNHVRTEGTFYTGEFYIE
;
A
#
# COMPACT_ATOMS: atom_id res chain seq x y z
N MET A 1 -6.10 5.50 -10.38
CA MET A 1 -4.95 5.18 -9.51
C MET A 1 -4.93 6.24 -8.42
N ALA A 2 -5.19 5.89 -7.16
CA ALA A 2 -4.97 6.81 -6.03
C ALA A 2 -3.50 7.27 -6.01
N SER A 3 -3.31 8.57 -5.85
CA SER A 3 -2.01 9.23 -5.91
C SER A 3 -1.99 10.46 -5.02
N GLY A 4 -0.81 10.82 -4.52
CA GLY A 4 -0.55 12.05 -3.80
C GLY A 4 0.95 12.31 -3.74
N TYR A 5 1.35 13.59 -3.78
CA TYR A 5 2.76 13.98 -3.61
C TYR A 5 3.73 13.30 -4.61
N GLY A 6 3.29 13.14 -5.86
CA GLY A 6 4.04 12.48 -6.93
C GLY A 6 4.25 10.97 -6.74
N VAL A 7 3.55 10.34 -5.81
CA VAL A 7 3.57 8.89 -5.59
C VAL A 7 2.16 8.33 -5.78
N SER A 8 2.07 7.11 -6.30
CA SER A 8 0.80 6.40 -6.44
C SER A 8 0.89 4.96 -5.94
N ALA A 9 -0.23 4.45 -5.41
CA ALA A 9 -0.32 3.11 -4.86
C ALA A 9 -1.75 2.58 -4.98
N ASN A 10 -1.96 1.40 -5.60
CA ASN A 10 -3.30 0.79 -5.71
C ASN A 10 -3.26 -0.74 -5.76
N PRO A 11 -4.22 -1.43 -5.13
CA PRO A 11 -4.46 -2.84 -5.38
C PRO A 11 -4.66 -3.10 -6.87
N THR A 12 -4.02 -4.14 -7.42
CA THR A 12 -4.18 -4.50 -8.84
C THR A 12 -5.46 -5.30 -9.10
N LYS A 13 -6.13 -5.75 -8.03
CA LYS A 13 -7.36 -6.54 -8.05
C LYS A 13 -8.27 -6.05 -6.93
N GLN A 14 -9.57 -5.92 -7.20
CA GLN A 14 -10.55 -5.45 -6.22
C GLN A 14 -11.20 -6.58 -5.41
N HIS A 15 -11.31 -7.79 -5.96
CA HIS A 15 -11.96 -8.92 -5.28
C HIS A 15 -11.01 -10.11 -5.16
N HIS A 16 -10.76 -10.56 -3.94
CA HIS A 16 -9.94 -11.72 -3.63
C HIS A 16 -10.81 -12.80 -2.98
N VAL A 17 -10.52 -14.06 -3.27
CA VAL A 17 -11.24 -15.22 -2.74
C VAL A 17 -10.35 -15.92 -1.71
N LEU A 18 -10.81 -15.95 -0.46
CA LEU A 18 -10.11 -16.58 0.65
C LEU A 18 -9.86 -18.08 0.37
N GLY A 19 -8.63 -18.53 0.59
CA GLY A 19 -8.21 -19.91 0.31
C GLY A 19 -7.88 -20.20 -1.16
N LYS A 20 -8.20 -19.28 -2.10
CA LYS A 20 -7.79 -19.36 -3.51
C LYS A 20 -6.67 -18.37 -3.82
N ASP A 21 -6.91 -17.09 -3.55
CA ASP A 21 -5.89 -16.06 -3.69
C ASP A 21 -4.94 -16.14 -2.49
N LYS A 22 -3.63 -16.10 -2.76
CA LYS A 22 -2.58 -16.16 -1.73
C LYS A 22 -2.11 -14.79 -1.29
N VAL A 23 -2.14 -13.82 -2.21
CA VAL A 23 -1.59 -12.48 -2.03
C VAL A 23 -2.53 -11.41 -2.58
N VAL A 24 -2.43 -10.22 -1.99
CA VAL A 24 -2.92 -8.97 -2.54
C VAL A 24 -1.72 -8.24 -3.12
N LYS A 25 -1.80 -7.87 -4.40
CA LYS A 25 -0.74 -7.14 -5.10
C LYS A 25 -1.09 -5.66 -5.14
N VAL A 26 -0.14 -4.80 -4.81
CA VAL A 26 -0.30 -3.34 -4.82
C VAL A 26 0.72 -2.76 -5.79
N ALA A 27 0.24 -2.19 -6.90
CA ALA A 27 1.09 -1.45 -7.83
C ALA A 27 1.49 -0.11 -7.19
N VAL A 28 2.78 0.20 -7.19
CA VAL A 28 3.37 1.42 -6.61
C VAL A 28 4.25 2.12 -7.64
N LYS A 29 4.15 3.44 -7.71
CA LYS A 29 4.92 4.25 -8.67
C LYS A 29 5.41 5.54 -8.03
N ASN A 30 6.58 6.00 -8.46
CA ASN A 30 7.11 7.32 -8.17
C ASN A 30 7.26 8.16 -9.45
N ASP A 31 6.53 9.28 -9.51
CA ASP A 31 6.55 10.29 -10.58
C ASP A 31 7.38 11.52 -10.21
N ASN A 32 8.06 11.52 -9.06
CA ASN A 32 8.95 12.61 -8.66
C ASN A 32 10.34 12.46 -9.31
N ASP A 33 11.10 13.56 -9.32
CA ASP A 33 12.51 13.61 -9.71
C ASP A 33 13.49 13.20 -8.58
N TYR A 34 12.97 12.78 -7.43
CA TYR A 34 13.72 12.28 -6.27
C TYR A 34 13.22 10.90 -5.81
N ILE A 35 14.02 10.20 -4.99
CA ILE A 35 13.65 8.90 -4.43
C ILE A 35 12.51 9.09 -3.43
N ALA A 36 11.38 8.47 -3.71
CA ALA A 36 10.20 8.51 -2.87
C ALA A 36 9.35 7.27 -3.09
N GLY A 37 8.47 6.99 -2.15
CA GLY A 37 7.42 6.02 -2.37
C GLY A 37 6.56 5.78 -1.14
N PRO A 38 5.55 4.91 -1.25
CA PRO A 38 4.59 4.73 -0.19
C PRO A 38 5.13 3.77 0.89
N ASN A 39 5.07 4.18 2.15
CA ASN A 39 5.03 3.26 3.27
C ASN A 39 3.57 2.84 3.47
N LEU A 40 3.26 1.63 3.03
CA LEU A 40 1.91 1.08 3.02
C LEU A 40 1.58 0.49 4.37
N SER A 41 0.46 0.91 4.97
CA SER A 41 -0.12 0.30 6.16
C SER A 41 -1.51 -0.25 5.85
N LEU A 42 -1.74 -1.52 6.18
CA LEU A 42 -3.01 -2.18 5.90
C LEU A 42 -4.12 -1.68 6.84
N GLN A 43 -5.31 -1.41 6.29
CA GLN A 43 -6.50 -1.07 7.07
C GLN A 43 -7.67 -1.99 6.72
N ARG A 44 -8.42 -2.43 7.73
CA ARG A 44 -9.69 -3.15 7.60
C ARG A 44 -10.85 -2.28 8.06
N LYS A 45 -11.98 -2.35 7.35
CA LYS A 45 -13.23 -1.68 7.74
C LYS A 45 -13.96 -2.52 8.78
N GLU A 46 -14.13 -1.98 9.99
CA GLU A 46 -14.84 -2.60 11.11
C GLU A 46 -15.91 -1.63 11.62
N ASN A 47 -17.19 -2.03 11.61
CA ASN A 47 -18.31 -1.19 12.06
C ASN A 47 -18.32 0.22 11.43
N GLY A 48 -18.01 0.31 10.14
CA GLY A 48 -17.95 1.56 9.38
C GLY A 48 -16.70 2.42 9.63
N LYS A 49 -15.79 1.99 10.51
CA LYS A 49 -14.53 2.69 10.82
C LYS A 49 -13.35 1.93 10.25
N TRP A 50 -12.31 2.66 9.84
CA TRP A 50 -11.05 2.05 9.38
C TRP A 50 -10.14 1.79 10.57
N LYS A 51 -9.75 0.53 10.73
CA LYS A 51 -8.78 0.09 11.73
C LYS A 51 -7.50 -0.32 11.02
N THR A 52 -6.38 0.29 11.42
CA THR A 52 -5.05 -0.13 10.97
C THR A 52 -4.72 -1.49 11.59
N LEU A 53 -4.22 -2.41 10.76
CA LEU A 53 -3.72 -3.72 11.19
C LEU A 53 -2.21 -3.65 11.40
N ASP A 54 -1.67 -4.65 12.07
CA ASP A 54 -0.24 -4.75 12.29
C ASP A 54 0.47 -5.09 10.98
N GLY A 55 1.49 -4.31 10.64
CA GLY A 55 2.28 -4.49 9.42
C GLY A 55 2.30 -3.25 8.55
N ASN A 56 3.51 -2.88 8.13
CA ASN A 56 3.76 -1.84 7.15
C ASN A 56 4.83 -2.30 6.14
N SER A 57 4.81 -1.73 4.94
CA SER A 57 5.76 -2.03 3.88
C SER A 57 6.28 -0.73 3.27
N PRO A 58 7.52 -0.31 3.57
CA PRO A 58 8.16 0.83 2.92
C PRO A 58 8.57 0.46 1.49
N ASN A 59 8.13 1.25 0.51
CA ASN A 59 8.45 1.05 -0.90
C ASN A 59 9.27 2.24 -1.44
N PRO A 60 10.58 2.35 -1.15
CA PRO A 60 11.43 3.39 -1.72
C PRO A 60 11.66 3.14 -3.22
N LEU A 61 11.21 4.07 -4.07
CA LEU A 61 11.32 3.96 -5.53
C LEU A 61 12.17 5.10 -6.10
N LYS A 62 13.03 4.78 -7.08
CA LYS A 62 13.74 5.80 -7.86
C LYS A 62 12.74 6.62 -8.71
N PRO A 63 13.16 7.80 -9.22
CA PRO A 63 12.37 8.53 -10.21
C PRO A 63 11.91 7.62 -11.36
N ASP A 64 10.66 7.79 -11.78
CA ASP A 64 9.97 7.02 -12.83
C ASP A 64 9.85 5.51 -12.60
N GLN A 65 10.27 5.00 -11.44
CA GLN A 65 10.20 3.57 -11.13
C GLN A 65 8.76 3.16 -10.78
N HIS A 66 8.38 1.99 -11.27
CA HIS A 66 7.14 1.30 -10.95
C HIS A 66 7.46 -0.11 -10.44
N ASP A 67 6.75 -0.56 -9.42
CA ASP A 67 6.91 -1.88 -8.81
C ASP A 67 5.58 -2.44 -8.30
N VAL A 68 5.61 -3.67 -7.79
CA VAL A 68 4.47 -4.34 -7.18
C VAL A 68 4.86 -4.89 -5.82
N ASP A 69 4.19 -4.39 -4.78
CA ASP A 69 4.28 -4.92 -3.43
C ASP A 69 3.28 -6.05 -3.22
N GLU A 70 3.70 -7.16 -2.59
CA GLU A 70 2.86 -8.35 -2.40
C GLU A 70 2.61 -8.60 -0.91
N TRP A 71 1.33 -8.57 -0.52
CA TRP A 71 0.89 -8.79 0.85
C TRP A 71 0.15 -10.11 0.94
N GLY A 72 0.69 -11.10 1.65
CA GLY A 72 0.04 -12.39 1.74
C GLY A 72 -1.18 -12.38 2.67
N ILE A 73 -2.25 -13.03 2.18
CA ILE A 73 -3.59 -12.99 2.78
C ILE A 73 -3.61 -13.72 4.14
N LYS A 74 -2.82 -14.79 4.29
CA LYS A 74 -2.83 -15.58 5.52
C LYS A 74 -2.14 -14.85 6.66
N GLU A 75 -1.00 -14.23 6.36
CA GLU A 75 -0.09 -13.60 7.30
C GLU A 75 -0.49 -12.16 7.65
N MET A 76 -0.91 -11.36 6.67
CA MET A 76 -1.15 -9.92 6.88
C MET A 76 -2.63 -9.58 7.11
N PHE A 77 -3.56 -10.41 6.63
CA PHE A 77 -5.01 -10.12 6.66
C PHE A 77 -5.78 -10.94 7.70
N ASP A 78 -5.06 -11.59 8.62
CA ASP A 78 -5.57 -12.59 9.58
C ASP A 78 -6.31 -13.76 8.92
N ASN A 79 -6.14 -14.00 7.61
CA ASN A 79 -6.99 -14.91 6.84
C ASN A 79 -8.50 -14.62 7.03
N LYS A 80 -8.89 -13.34 7.14
CA LYS A 80 -10.27 -12.90 7.34
C LYS A 80 -10.86 -12.28 6.08
N LYS A 81 -12.16 -12.44 5.93
CA LYS A 81 -12.97 -11.74 4.93
C LYS A 81 -13.22 -10.30 5.36
N GLY A 82 -13.43 -9.41 4.41
CA GLY A 82 -13.80 -8.02 4.70
C GLY A 82 -13.44 -7.03 3.60
N THR A 83 -13.71 -5.76 3.89
CA THR A 83 -13.29 -4.64 3.06
C THR A 83 -12.00 -4.04 3.62
N TYR A 84 -11.02 -3.85 2.76
CA TYR A 84 -9.68 -3.40 3.08
C TYR A 84 -9.28 -2.21 2.21
N ARG A 85 -8.28 -1.48 2.66
CA ARG A 85 -7.54 -0.47 1.88
C ARG A 85 -6.14 -0.33 2.46
N PHE A 86 -5.24 0.35 1.76
CA PHE A 86 -3.98 0.78 2.34
C PHE A 86 -4.01 2.28 2.64
N LYS A 87 -3.48 2.64 3.81
CA LYS A 87 -2.96 3.99 4.07
C LYS A 87 -1.56 4.05 3.47
N ALA A 88 -1.26 5.07 2.69
CA ALA A 88 0.04 5.28 2.08
C ALA A 88 0.64 6.58 2.64
N ASP A 89 1.64 6.46 3.50
CA ASP A 89 2.46 7.59 3.91
C ASP A 89 3.57 7.76 2.86
N VAL A 90 3.60 8.91 2.19
CA VAL A 90 4.59 9.18 1.15
C VAL A 90 5.89 9.60 1.80
N GLU A 91 6.88 8.72 1.72
CA GLU A 91 8.19 8.92 2.32
C GLU A 91 9.20 9.30 1.25
N ARG A 92 9.99 10.34 1.54
CA ARG A 92 11.15 10.74 0.76
C ARG A 92 12.41 10.11 1.34
N TYR A 93 13.30 9.65 0.47
CA TYR A 93 14.55 9.02 0.84
C TYR A 93 15.76 9.76 0.24
N ASP A 94 16.92 9.65 0.90
CA ASP A 94 18.19 10.11 0.34
C ASP A 94 18.77 9.09 -0.66
N SER A 95 19.89 9.44 -1.29
CA SER A 95 20.58 8.57 -2.27
C SER A 95 21.14 7.28 -1.68
N LYS A 96 21.20 7.16 -0.34
CA LYS A 96 21.61 5.95 0.39
C LYS A 96 20.40 5.10 0.82
N GLY A 97 19.18 5.54 0.52
CA GLY A 97 17.95 4.86 0.90
C GLY A 97 17.49 5.17 2.33
N ASN A 98 18.07 6.16 3.01
CA ASN A 98 17.62 6.56 4.34
C ASN A 98 16.38 7.44 4.24
N HIS A 99 15.42 7.22 5.14
CA HIS A 99 14.26 8.09 5.26
C HIS A 99 14.69 9.52 5.61
N VAL A 100 14.18 10.49 4.85
CA VAL A 100 14.42 11.93 5.05
C VAL A 100 13.22 12.58 5.73
N ARG A 101 12.02 12.43 5.15
CA ARG A 101 10.77 12.98 5.68
C ARG A 101 9.53 12.34 5.04
N THR A 102 8.40 12.47 5.71
CA THR A 102 7.08 12.17 5.15
C THR A 102 6.51 13.42 4.47
N GLU A 103 6.17 13.33 3.18
CA GLU A 103 5.59 14.43 2.38
C GLU A 103 4.07 14.58 2.61
N GLY A 104 3.40 13.48 2.97
CA GLY A 104 2.00 13.45 3.34
C GLY A 104 1.38 12.07 3.24
N THR A 105 0.06 11.99 3.29
CA THR A 105 -0.68 10.71 3.33
C THR A 105 -1.81 10.71 2.31
N PHE A 106 -2.01 9.57 1.64
CA PHE A 106 -3.23 9.27 0.91
C PHE A 106 -3.73 7.85 1.20
N TYR A 107 -4.89 7.49 0.65
CA TYR A 107 -5.48 6.16 0.80
C TYR A 107 -5.74 5.54 -0.56
N THR A 108 -5.51 4.24 -0.68
CA THR A 108 -5.81 3.50 -1.91
C THR A 108 -7.31 3.32 -2.11
N GLY A 109 -7.70 2.84 -3.30
CA GLY A 109 -9.03 2.25 -3.47
C GLY A 109 -9.28 1.09 -2.50
N GLU A 110 -10.56 0.88 -2.17
CA GLU A 110 -10.99 -0.28 -1.39
C GLU A 110 -10.84 -1.58 -2.23
N PHE A 111 -10.62 -2.69 -1.54
CA PHE A 111 -10.68 -4.04 -2.09
C PHE A 111 -11.30 -5.00 -1.07
N TYR A 112 -11.73 -6.15 -1.55
CA TYR A 112 -12.55 -7.11 -0.82
C TYR A 112 -11.84 -8.46 -0.78
N ILE A 113 -11.87 -9.10 0.39
CA ILE A 113 -11.57 -10.51 0.55
C ILE A 113 -12.87 -11.21 0.92
N GLU A 114 -13.29 -12.15 0.08
CA GLU A 114 -14.56 -12.88 0.14
C GLU A 114 -14.39 -14.38 0.42
#